data_AF-A0A956EDX4-F1
#
_entry.id   AF-A0A956EDX4-F1
#
_cell.length_a   1.000
_cell.length_b   1.000
_cell.length_c   1.000
_cell.angle_alpha   90.00
_cell.angle_beta   90.00
_cell.angle_gamma   90.00
#
_symmetry.space_group_name_H-M   'P 1'
#
loop_
_entity.id
_entity.type
_entity.pdbx_description
1 polymer ?
#
loop_
_entity_poly.entity_id
_entity_poly.type
_entity_poly.pdbx_seq_one_letter_code
_entity_poly.pdbx_strand_id
1 'polypeptide(L)'
;MSSEATQAPHAGERTRWLTLLAALVIVLFGIGLRCIHLRDPAIADFHSWRQADSAGFAHGYLIETLNPFSPRADRQPCEVADAPFGLVEAELPISAWLSSIPLRLLGVRFPPPWYLRCVSIAFYALTALFLYRLARLLGASKFEGCATLLVFSTLP
;
A
#
# COMPACT_ATOMS: atom_id res chain seq x y z
N MET A 1 50.30 2.33 -26.89
CA MET A 1 49.81 1.30 -25.94
C MET A 1 49.60 1.95 -24.60
N SER A 2 48.50 2.69 -24.48
CA SER A 2 48.05 3.36 -23.26
C SER A 2 47.28 2.33 -22.44
N SER A 3 47.83 1.96 -21.28
CA SER A 3 47.19 1.08 -20.31
C SER A 3 46.02 1.83 -19.67
N GLU A 4 44.79 1.39 -19.99
CA GLU A 4 43.60 1.71 -19.21
C GLU A 4 43.76 1.13 -17.81
N ALA A 5 44.16 1.97 -16.87
CA ALA A 5 44.06 1.67 -15.45
C ALA A 5 42.57 1.68 -15.07
N THR A 6 41.96 0.50 -15.03
CA THR A 6 40.64 0.26 -14.45
C THR A 6 40.66 0.72 -12.98
N GLN A 7 40.23 1.95 -12.72
CA GLN A 7 40.05 2.47 -11.38
C GLN A 7 39.05 1.59 -10.63
N ALA A 8 39.53 0.84 -9.64
CA ALA A 8 38.69 0.04 -8.77
C ALA A 8 37.72 0.98 -8.02
N PRO A 9 36.43 0.63 -7.90
CA PRO A 9 35.45 1.47 -7.23
C PRO A 9 35.88 1.73 -5.78
N HIS A 10 35.89 3.01 -5.40
CA HIS A 10 36.19 3.46 -4.05
C HIS A 10 35.34 2.68 -3.03
N ALA A 11 35.96 2.15 -1.98
CA ALA A 11 35.30 1.24 -1.03
C ALA A 11 33.95 1.75 -0.48
N GLY A 12 33.77 3.07 -0.37
CA GLY A 12 32.53 3.71 0.05
C GLY A 12 31.34 3.54 -0.91
N GLU A 13 31.57 3.44 -2.22
CA GLU A 13 30.51 3.20 -3.20
C GLU A 13 29.96 1.78 -3.10
N ARG A 14 30.85 0.78 -2.95
CA ARG A 14 30.44 -0.61 -2.75
C ARG A 14 29.56 -0.77 -1.52
N THR A 15 29.95 -0.20 -0.38
CA THR A 15 29.13 -0.24 0.84
C THR A 15 27.78 0.45 0.68
N ARG A 16 27.72 1.56 -0.08
CA ARG A 16 26.45 2.23 -0.40
C ARG A 16 25.53 1.32 -1.20
N TRP A 17 26.01 0.72 -2.28
CA TRP A 17 25.22 -0.18 -3.12
C TRP A 17 24.75 -1.43 -2.36
N LEU A 18 25.62 -2.03 -1.55
CA LEU A 18 25.26 -3.15 -0.69
C LEU A 18 24.15 -2.79 0.30
N THR A 19 24.21 -1.58 0.88
CA THR A 19 23.15 -1.10 1.80
C THR A 19 21.82 -0.93 1.06
N LEU A 20 21.85 -0.32 -0.13
CA LEU A 20 20.64 -0.12 -0.93
C LEU A 20 20.03 -1.45 -1.37
N LEU A 21 20.88 -2.40 -1.78
CA LEU A 21 20.46 -3.75 -2.13
C LEU A 21 19.83 -4.47 -0.93
N ALA A 22 20.46 -4.38 0.26
CA ALA A 22 19.91 -4.97 1.48
C ALA A 22 18.54 -4.37 1.82
N ALA A 23 18.42 -3.05 1.80
CA ALA A 23 17.14 -2.37 2.04
C ALA A 23 16.07 -2.79 1.02
N LEU A 24 16.43 -2.89 -0.27
CA LEU A 24 15.54 -3.36 -1.32
C LEU A 24 15.06 -4.80 -1.08
N VAL A 25 15.97 -5.72 -0.76
CA VAL A 25 15.65 -7.12 -0.46
C VAL A 25 14.69 -7.21 0.73
N ILE A 26 14.93 -6.45 1.80
CA ILE A 26 14.06 -6.44 2.98
C ILE A 26 12.64 -5.92 2.63
N VAL A 27 12.54 -4.83 1.87
CA VAL A 27 11.25 -4.29 1.43
C VAL A 27 10.51 -5.31 0.55
N LEU A 28 11.20 -5.93 -0.41
CA LEU A 28 10.62 -6.96 -1.28
C LEU A 28 10.18 -8.20 -0.48
N PHE A 29 10.95 -8.60 0.53
CA PHE A 29 10.57 -9.67 1.45
C PHE A 29 9.25 -9.34 2.17
N GLY A 30 9.14 -8.15 2.77
CA GLY A 30 7.91 -7.74 3.46
C GLY A 30 6.72 -7.51 2.53
N ILE A 31 6.94 -7.13 1.26
CA ILE A 31 5.91 -7.14 0.20
C ILE A 31 5.45 -8.59 -0.05
N GLY A 32 6.40 -9.52 -0.20
CA GLY A 32 6.12 -10.93 -0.41
C GLY A 32 5.24 -11.54 0.68
N LEU A 33 5.54 -11.23 1.95
CA LEU A 33 4.71 -11.64 3.09
C LEU A 33 3.26 -11.11 3.00
N ARG A 34 3.06 -9.89 2.51
CA ARG A 34 1.73 -9.28 2.38
C ARG A 34 0.98 -9.69 1.12
N CYS A 35 1.67 -10.32 0.17
CA CYS A 35 1.05 -10.96 -0.99
C CYS A 35 0.45 -12.33 -0.65
N ILE A 36 0.74 -12.90 0.52
CA ILE A 36 0.07 -14.09 1.01
C ILE A 36 -1.42 -13.77 1.16
N HIS A 37 -2.30 -14.61 0.62
CA HIS A 37 -3.75 -14.40 0.59
C HIS A 37 -4.24 -13.22 -0.26
N LEU A 38 -3.42 -12.65 -1.16
CA LEU A 38 -3.83 -11.50 -1.98
C LEU A 38 -5.13 -11.74 -2.77
N ARG A 39 -5.38 -12.99 -3.18
CA ARG A 39 -6.56 -13.40 -3.96
C ARG A 39 -7.66 -14.06 -3.13
N ASP A 40 -7.44 -14.26 -1.85
CA ASP A 40 -8.39 -14.98 -1.01
C ASP A 40 -9.68 -14.16 -0.89
N PRO A 41 -10.85 -14.79 -0.97
CA PRO A 41 -12.11 -14.08 -0.81
C PRO A 41 -12.11 -13.37 0.55
N ALA A 42 -12.54 -12.11 0.57
CA ALA A 42 -12.51 -11.29 1.78
C ALA A 42 -13.17 -11.97 2.98
N ILE A 43 -14.13 -12.88 2.75
CA ILE A 43 -14.92 -13.65 3.72
C ILE A 43 -14.07 -14.57 4.64
N ALA A 44 -12.86 -14.98 4.22
CA ALA A 44 -12.01 -15.87 5.01
C ALA A 44 -11.19 -15.12 6.10
N ASP A 45 -11.24 -13.79 6.12
CA ASP A 45 -10.50 -12.94 7.05
C ASP A 45 -11.36 -12.60 8.28
N PHE A 46 -10.75 -12.57 9.47
CA PHE A 46 -11.40 -12.13 10.71
C PHE A 46 -11.96 -10.70 10.59
N HIS A 47 -11.32 -9.86 9.75
CA HIS A 47 -11.77 -8.50 9.47
C HIS A 47 -12.41 -8.34 8.08
N SER A 48 -12.97 -9.43 7.54
CA SER A 48 -13.69 -9.49 6.27
C SER A 48 -14.73 -8.37 6.09
N TRP A 49 -15.52 -8.10 7.14
CA TRP A 49 -16.57 -7.08 7.10
C TRP A 49 -16.00 -5.67 6.88
N ARG A 50 -14.86 -5.31 7.50
CA ARG A 50 -14.24 -3.99 7.29
C ARG A 50 -13.63 -3.85 5.89
N GLN A 51 -13.13 -4.94 5.33
CA GLN A 51 -12.64 -4.96 3.95
C GLN A 51 -13.81 -4.79 2.97
N ALA A 52 -14.94 -5.44 3.25
CA ALA A 52 -16.18 -5.29 2.47
C ALA A 52 -16.71 -3.85 2.55
N ASP A 53 -16.74 -3.23 3.74
CA ASP A 53 -17.16 -1.84 3.90
C ASP A 53 -16.28 -0.88 3.08
N SER A 54 -14.96 -1.07 3.13
CA SER A 54 -14.00 -0.28 2.35
C SER A 54 -14.23 -0.43 0.84
N ALA A 55 -14.56 -1.65 0.39
CA ALA A 55 -14.91 -1.92 -1.01
C ALA A 55 -16.25 -1.27 -1.39
N GLY A 56 -17.24 -1.28 -0.50
CA GLY A 56 -18.53 -0.61 -0.68
C GLY A 56 -18.38 0.90 -0.83
N PHE A 57 -17.57 1.55 0.02
CA PHE A 57 -17.23 2.96 -0.14
C PHE A 57 -16.46 3.22 -1.43
N ALA A 58 -15.46 2.39 -1.76
CA ALA A 58 -14.70 2.55 -3.00
C ALA A 58 -15.62 2.45 -4.23
N HIS A 59 -16.56 1.51 -4.24
CA HIS A 59 -17.55 1.38 -5.31
C HIS A 59 -18.45 2.61 -5.40
N GLY A 60 -19.00 3.09 -4.28
CA GLY A 60 -19.79 4.32 -4.27
C GLY A 60 -18.99 5.55 -4.74
N TYR A 61 -17.68 5.62 -4.43
CA TYR A 61 -16.82 6.69 -4.94
C TYR A 61 -16.59 6.65 -6.46
N LEU A 62 -16.65 5.46 -7.04
CA LEU A 62 -16.51 5.26 -8.49
C LEU A 62 -17.79 5.58 -9.24
N ILE A 63 -18.95 5.23 -8.68
CA ILE A 63 -20.24 5.36 -9.36
C ILE A 63 -20.90 6.71 -9.12
N GLU A 64 -21.00 7.15 -7.86
CA GLU A 64 -21.84 8.28 -7.49
C GLU A 64 -21.05 9.60 -7.45
N THR A 65 -19.95 9.64 -6.69
CA THR A 65 -19.27 10.90 -6.38
C THR A 65 -17.83 10.64 -5.97
N LEU A 66 -16.88 11.50 -6.32
CA LEU A 66 -15.52 11.43 -5.77
C LEU A 66 -15.34 12.42 -4.59
N ASN A 67 -16.42 13.01 -4.09
CA ASN A 67 -16.37 13.95 -2.99
C ASN A 67 -16.17 13.21 -1.65
N PRO A 68 -15.00 13.35 -0.99
CA PRO A 68 -14.73 12.66 0.26
C PRO A 68 -15.63 13.11 1.43
N PHE A 69 -16.22 14.31 1.35
CA PHE A 69 -17.07 14.88 2.40
C PHE A 69 -18.54 14.47 2.30
N SER A 70 -18.91 13.74 1.25
CA SER A 70 -20.26 13.20 1.08
C SER A 70 -20.18 11.73 0.61
N PRO A 71 -19.57 10.84 1.42
CA PRO A 71 -19.35 9.46 1.03
C PRO A 71 -20.68 8.73 0.82
N ARG A 72 -20.76 7.99 -0.28
CA ARG A 72 -21.83 7.02 -0.53
C ARG A 72 -21.22 5.64 -0.54
N ALA A 73 -21.83 4.70 0.16
CA ALA A 73 -21.41 3.30 0.14
C ALA A 73 -22.41 2.47 -0.64
N ASP A 74 -21.91 1.52 -1.41
CA ASP A 74 -22.75 0.42 -1.92
C ASP A 74 -23.24 -0.42 -0.74
N ARG A 75 -24.56 -0.52 -0.61
CA ARG A 75 -25.23 -1.31 0.41
C ARG A 75 -26.00 -2.48 -0.16
N GLN A 76 -25.81 -2.87 -1.42
CA GLN A 76 -26.52 -4.03 -1.96
C GLN A 76 -26.21 -5.31 -1.17
N PRO A 77 -27.21 -6.17 -0.91
CA PRO A 77 -28.62 -6.08 -1.30
C PRO A 77 -29.54 -5.31 -0.32
N CYS A 78 -28.99 -4.60 0.66
CA CYS A 78 -29.57 -4.46 1.99
C CYS A 78 -30.59 -3.33 2.24
N GLU A 79 -30.84 -2.34 1.38
CA GLU A 79 -31.70 -1.21 1.83
C GLU A 79 -32.81 -0.76 0.85
N VAL A 80 -32.57 -0.66 -0.46
CA VAL A 80 -33.63 -0.34 -1.42
C VAL A 80 -33.22 -0.89 -2.79
N ALA A 81 -34.08 -1.68 -3.46
CA ALA A 81 -33.78 -2.30 -4.76
C ALA A 81 -33.38 -1.27 -5.83
N ASP A 82 -33.92 -0.06 -5.75
CA ASP A 82 -33.73 1.02 -6.72
C ASP A 82 -32.74 2.11 -6.26
N ALA A 83 -32.19 2.01 -5.04
CA ALA A 83 -31.20 2.96 -4.50
C ALA A 83 -30.06 2.22 -3.78
N PRO A 84 -29.17 1.56 -4.54
CA PRO A 84 -28.10 0.73 -3.98
C PRO A 84 -27.03 1.52 -3.20
N PHE A 85 -26.94 2.83 -3.44
CA PHE A 85 -25.98 3.71 -2.79
C PHE A 85 -26.65 4.63 -1.77
N GLY A 86 -26.32 4.43 -0.50
CA GLY A 86 -26.81 5.26 0.60
C GLY A 86 -25.77 6.31 1.03
N LEU A 87 -26.22 7.53 1.38
CA LEU A 87 -25.39 8.44 2.16
C LEU A 87 -25.15 7.80 3.52
N VAL A 88 -23.89 7.66 3.92
CA VAL A 88 -23.52 7.03 5.18
C VAL A 88 -22.86 8.06 6.07
N GLU A 89 -23.33 8.18 7.31
CA GLU A 89 -22.55 8.83 8.35
C GLU A 89 -21.34 7.95 8.65
N ALA A 90 -20.20 8.32 8.08
CA ALA A 90 -18.94 7.60 8.24
C ALA A 90 -17.84 8.58 8.62
N GLU A 91 -16.91 8.13 9.47
CA GLU A 91 -15.63 8.80 9.62
C GLU A 91 -14.91 8.76 8.27
N LEU A 92 -14.60 9.94 7.72
CA LEU A 92 -13.99 10.18 6.40
C LEU A 92 -13.24 8.94 5.84
N PRO A 93 -13.82 8.18 4.88
CA PRO A 93 -13.27 6.90 4.46
C PRO A 93 -12.12 7.13 3.45
N ILE A 94 -11.03 7.69 3.96
CA ILE A 94 -9.92 8.24 3.17
C ILE A 94 -9.17 7.15 2.41
N SER A 95 -9.07 5.94 2.96
CA SER A 95 -8.42 4.80 2.30
C SER A 95 -9.20 4.39 1.04
N ALA A 96 -10.53 4.27 1.13
CA ALA A 96 -11.40 3.97 0.01
C ALA A 96 -11.40 5.11 -1.02
N TRP A 97 -11.42 6.37 -0.56
CA TRP A 97 -11.35 7.54 -1.42
C TRP A 97 -10.05 7.59 -2.22
N LEU A 98 -8.89 7.50 -1.56
CA LEU A 98 -7.58 7.49 -2.22
C LEU A 98 -7.46 6.32 -3.21
N SER A 99 -7.99 5.16 -2.85
CA SER A 99 -8.01 3.98 -3.72
C SER A 99 -8.93 4.15 -4.93
N SER A 100 -9.98 4.96 -4.84
CA SER A 100 -10.91 5.17 -5.96
C SER A 100 -10.35 6.12 -7.04
N ILE A 101 -9.41 7.01 -6.70
CA ILE A 101 -8.86 8.00 -7.65
C ILE A 101 -8.26 7.33 -8.90
N PRO A 102 -7.31 6.36 -8.80
CA PRO A 102 -6.72 5.75 -9.98
C PRO A 102 -7.74 4.95 -10.78
N LEU A 103 -8.63 4.23 -10.09
CA LEU A 103 -9.67 3.44 -10.73
C LEU A 103 -10.64 4.30 -11.53
N ARG A 104 -11.03 5.46 -11.01
CA ARG A 104 -11.91 6.40 -11.71
C ARG A 104 -11.25 6.98 -12.96
N LEU A 105 -9.95 7.32 -12.87
CA LEU A 105 -9.16 7.79 -14.02
C LEU A 105 -9.05 6.71 -15.11
N LEU A 106 -9.02 5.44 -14.73
CA LEU A 106 -8.99 4.29 -15.63
C LEU A 106 -10.38 3.86 -16.14
N GLY A 107 -11.45 4.53 -15.71
CA GLY A 107 -12.83 4.16 -16.08
C GLY A 107 -13.32 2.85 -15.46
N VAL A 108 -12.65 2.35 -14.42
CA VAL A 108 -13.05 1.14 -13.71
C VAL A 108 -14.27 1.44 -12.85
N ARG A 109 -15.33 0.66 -13.03
CA ARG A 109 -16.60 0.86 -12.31
C ARG A 109 -16.67 0.10 -10.98
N PHE A 110 -15.99 -1.05 -10.88
CA PHE A 110 -15.98 -1.87 -9.67
C PHE A 110 -14.53 -2.28 -9.33
N PRO A 111 -14.08 -2.08 -8.07
CA PRO A 111 -12.71 -2.41 -7.69
C PRO A 111 -12.49 -3.93 -7.71
N PRO A 112 -11.42 -4.44 -8.36
CA PRO A 112 -11.05 -5.84 -8.26
C PRO A 112 -10.79 -6.27 -6.81
N PRO A 113 -11.08 -7.52 -6.40
CA PRO A 113 -10.95 -7.95 -5.00
C PRO A 113 -9.56 -7.76 -4.39
N TRP A 114 -8.51 -7.87 -5.21
CA TRP A 114 -7.11 -7.71 -4.80
C TRP A 114 -6.65 -6.25 -4.77
N TYR A 115 -7.40 -5.32 -5.37
CA TYR A 115 -6.91 -3.97 -5.64
C TYR A 115 -6.66 -3.16 -4.36
N LEU A 116 -7.62 -3.15 -3.44
CA LEU A 116 -7.47 -2.44 -2.17
C LEU A 116 -6.31 -2.98 -1.32
N ARG A 117 -6.04 -4.29 -1.43
CA ARG A 117 -4.86 -4.92 -0.79
C ARG A 117 -3.56 -4.43 -1.44
N CYS A 118 -3.51 -4.32 -2.77
CA CYS A 118 -2.36 -3.73 -3.46
C CYS A 118 -2.10 -2.28 -3.04
N VAL A 119 -3.15 -1.48 -2.81
CA VAL A 119 -3.00 -0.12 -2.27
C VAL A 119 -2.37 -0.17 -0.88
N SER A 120 -2.87 -1.02 0.02
CA SER A 120 -2.27 -1.21 1.35
C SER A 120 -0.80 -1.68 1.30
N ILE A 121 -0.47 -2.60 0.39
CA ILE A 121 0.91 -3.07 0.17
C ILE A 121 1.81 -1.91 -0.33
N ALA A 122 1.29 -1.04 -1.19
CA ALA A 122 2.01 0.15 -1.64
C ALA A 122 2.27 1.11 -0.48
N PHE A 123 1.27 1.40 0.36
CA PHE A 123 1.44 2.23 1.56
C PHE A 123 2.40 1.60 2.57
N TYR A 124 2.40 0.28 2.71
CA TYR A 124 3.42 -0.44 3.48
C TYR A 124 4.83 -0.15 2.94
N ALA A 125 5.06 -0.31 1.64
CA ALA A 125 6.37 -0.10 1.04
C ALA A 125 6.84 1.36 1.21
N LEU A 126 5.94 2.33 1.02
CA LEU A 126 6.21 3.75 1.26
C LEU A 126 6.56 4.02 2.73
N THR A 127 5.82 3.41 3.66
CA THR A 127 6.05 3.56 5.10
C THR A 127 7.38 2.93 5.51
N ALA A 128 7.73 1.76 4.99
CA ALA A 128 9.01 1.12 5.24
C ALA A 128 10.18 2.04 4.80
N LEU A 129 10.12 2.56 3.57
CA LEU A 129 11.12 3.50 3.06
C LEU A 129 11.18 4.80 3.88
N PHE A 130 10.02 5.31 4.31
CA PHE A 130 9.93 6.47 5.19
C PHE A 130 10.61 6.21 6.54
N LEU A 131 10.36 5.06 7.18
CA LEU A 131 10.99 4.70 8.45
C LEU A 131 12.51 4.56 8.34
N TYR A 132 13.01 3.96 7.24
CA TYR A 132 14.45 3.94 6.96
C TYR A 132 15.02 5.36 6.87
N ARG A 133 14.36 6.25 6.11
CA ARG A 133 14.77 7.65 5.96
C ARG A 133 14.74 8.39 7.29
N LEU A 134 13.69 8.17 8.10
CA LEU A 134 13.52 8.78 9.40
C LEU A 134 14.62 8.34 10.37
N ALA A 135 14.92 7.04 10.46
CA ALA A 135 16.02 6.54 11.27
C ALA A 135 17.36 7.17 10.86
N ARG A 136 17.62 7.25 9.54
CA ARG A 136 18.81 7.90 8.99
C ARG A 136 18.87 9.39 9.29
N LEU A 137 17.74 10.08 9.31
CA LEU A 137 17.63 11.51 9.66
C LEU A 137 17.92 11.77 11.14
N LEU A 138 17.51 10.84 12.01
CA LEU A 138 17.73 10.91 13.46
C LEU A 138 19.15 10.49 13.88
N GLY A 139 20.04 10.20 12.93
CA GLY A 139 21.45 9.87 13.18
C GLY A 139 21.77 8.39 13.26
N ALA A 140 20.78 7.49 13.10
CA ALA A 140 21.03 6.05 13.10
C ALA A 140 21.96 5.67 11.94
N SER A 141 22.87 4.73 12.15
CA SER A 141 23.74 4.11 11.15
C SER A 141 22.95 3.41 10.02
N LYS A 142 23.64 3.08 8.91
CA LYS A 142 23.00 2.39 7.77
C LYS A 142 22.46 1.02 8.20
N PHE A 143 23.19 0.35 9.07
CA PHE A 143 22.81 -0.93 9.66
C PHE A 143 21.54 -0.80 10.49
N GLU A 144 21.46 0.18 11.41
CA GLU A 144 20.27 0.42 12.24
C GLU A 144 19.04 0.80 11.40
N GLY A 145 19.25 1.54 10.31
CA GLY A 145 18.20 1.80 9.32
C GLY A 145 17.67 0.50 8.69
N CYS A 146 18.56 -0.39 8.25
CA CYS A 146 18.15 -1.70 7.72
C CYS A 146 17.50 -2.60 8.78
N ALA A 147 17.96 -2.54 10.04
CA ALA A 147 17.34 -3.25 11.14
C ALA A 147 15.90 -2.75 11.40
N THR A 148 15.69 -1.43 11.34
CA THR A 148 14.34 -0.82 11.42
C THR A 148 13.42 -1.34 10.32
N LEU A 149 13.92 -1.41 9.08
CA LEU A 149 13.18 -1.99 7.95
C LEU A 149 12.81 -3.44 8.22
N LEU A 150 13.76 -4.25 8.68
CA LEU A 150 13.54 -5.67 8.89
C LEU A 150 12.47 -5.90 9.96
N VAL A 151 12.60 -5.23 11.11
CA VAL A 151 11.63 -5.32 12.20
C VAL A 151 10.24 -4.94 11.70
N PHE A 152 10.10 -3.76 11.07
CA PHE A 152 8.81 -3.31 10.53
C PHE A 152 8.23 -4.27 9.48
N SER A 153 9.09 -4.86 8.64
CA SER A 153 8.65 -5.80 7.59
C SER A 153 8.04 -7.08 8.16
N THR A 154 8.56 -7.54 9.30
CA THR A 154 8.13 -8.77 9.99
C THR A 154 6.98 -8.59 10.98
N LEU A 155 6.61 -7.34 11.30
CA LEU A 155 5.44 -7.09 12.14
C LEU A 155 4.16 -7.55 11.42
N PRO A 156 3.23 -8.19 12.14
CA PRO A 156 1.94 -8.63 11.60
C PRO A 156 1.07 -7.45 11.17
#